data_AF-A0A7X5RDP8-F1
#
_entry.id   AF-A0A7X5RDP8-F1
#
_cell.length_a   1.000
_cell.length_b   1.000
_cell.length_c   1.000
_cell.angle_alpha   90.00
_cell.angle_beta   90.00
_cell.angle_gamma   90.00
#
_symmetry.space_group_name_H-M   'P 1'
#
loop_
_entity.id
_entity.type
_entity.pdbx_description
1 polymer ?
#
loop_
_entity_poly.entity_id
_entity_poly.type
_entity_poly.pdbx_seq_one_letter_code
_entity_poly.pdbx_strand_id
1 'polypeptide(L)'
;MIYTIDTRDELLEFLSENKGIKVYGASYNLRLFFEMLKILGCASDYITEILVTDMAGNPEAVEGIPVHVYRKENLKQGEKVLLTLALDYISNVSKKLEGDGFSVVSIAERLKHEIVDYDYIYNDIYRMIQGFADAFPNHVTGLNEPVYSGKRYAWSCWWQGMEEAPDLIKACINSQKKYLPKETQLIIITRDNYRTYVDFPQWLLDKVAAGKVTLTTFSDVIRASLLYKYGGIWLDSTILITEPLLLDFWDYDVFTIREFHYCLPFMGGKPGQMFYQFLMEGFFYYYRNYEYTKYYLLVTYLLDIARNKYPDIQEKYDRLPIKSAGISNIKNFDALSYHIHETYTPEVYHKYMEGIYIHKLQRRFDRFGEKIHDPDNIYHYILKKFL
;
A
#
# COMPACT_ATOMS: atom_id res chain seq x y z
N MET A 1 -9.73 30.92 -0.88
CA MET A 1 -10.85 29.97 -1.03
C MET A 1 -10.48 29.04 -2.15
N ILE A 2 -10.27 27.77 -1.83
CA ILE A 2 -9.84 26.75 -2.79
C ILE A 2 -10.98 26.50 -3.76
N TYR A 3 -10.69 26.55 -5.05
CA TYR A 3 -11.63 26.07 -6.06
C TYR A 3 -11.39 24.56 -6.27
N THR A 4 -12.43 23.75 -6.05
CA THR A 4 -12.35 22.29 -6.24
C THR A 4 -13.13 21.92 -7.47
N ILE A 5 -12.42 21.37 -8.46
CA ILE A 5 -13.00 20.76 -9.66
C ILE A 5 -13.54 19.39 -9.26
N ASP A 6 -14.83 19.18 -9.51
CA ASP A 6 -15.58 18.03 -9.00
C ASP A 6 -16.39 17.32 -10.10
N THR A 7 -16.35 17.82 -11.33
CA THR A 7 -16.91 17.16 -12.52
C THR A 7 -15.92 17.13 -13.70
N ARG A 8 -16.18 16.24 -14.66
CA ARG A 8 -15.40 16.15 -15.91
C ARG A 8 -15.51 17.43 -16.73
N ASP A 9 -16.71 18.01 -16.82
CA ASP A 9 -16.95 19.22 -17.59
C ASP A 9 -16.22 20.42 -16.99
N GLU A 10 -16.24 20.60 -15.67
CA GLU A 10 -15.47 21.63 -14.97
C GLU A 10 -13.95 21.47 -15.22
N LEU A 11 -13.45 20.22 -15.26
CA LEU A 11 -12.05 19.98 -15.55
C LEU A 11 -11.69 20.37 -16.99
N LEU A 12 -12.52 19.99 -17.96
CA LEU A 12 -12.31 20.33 -19.37
C LEU A 12 -12.41 21.84 -19.60
N GLU A 13 -13.40 22.50 -19.01
CA GLU A 13 -13.56 23.96 -19.02
C GLU A 13 -12.31 24.62 -18.43
N PHE A 14 -11.89 24.20 -17.24
CA PHE A 14 -10.68 24.70 -16.59
C PHE A 14 -9.43 24.55 -17.46
N LEU A 15 -9.21 23.38 -18.08
CA LEU A 15 -8.07 23.15 -18.97
C LEU A 15 -8.15 24.03 -20.23
N SER A 16 -9.35 24.23 -20.80
CA SER A 16 -9.53 25.03 -22.02
C SER A 16 -9.31 26.53 -21.80
N GLU A 17 -9.70 27.05 -20.64
CA GLU A 17 -9.59 28.47 -20.29
C GLU A 17 -8.19 28.87 -19.82
N ASN A 18 -7.35 27.90 -19.43
CA ASN A 18 -6.07 28.16 -18.79
C ASN A 18 -4.93 27.48 -19.56
N LYS A 19 -4.07 28.27 -20.20
CA LYS A 19 -2.82 27.81 -20.79
C LYS A 19 -1.66 28.02 -19.83
N GLY A 20 -0.70 27.10 -19.82
CA GLY A 20 0.49 27.22 -18.97
C GLY A 20 0.21 26.99 -17.49
N ILE A 21 -0.64 26.02 -17.19
CA ILE A 21 -0.97 25.61 -15.82
C ILE A 21 0.31 25.12 -15.14
N LYS A 22 0.52 25.58 -13.91
CA LYS A 22 1.55 25.06 -13.02
C LYS A 22 0.92 24.08 -12.06
N VAL A 23 1.54 22.91 -11.93
CA VAL A 23 1.04 21.85 -11.05
C VAL A 23 1.91 21.78 -9.81
N TYR A 24 1.34 21.81 -8.62
CA TYR A 24 2.06 21.60 -7.38
C TYR A 24 1.83 20.18 -6.86
N GLY A 25 2.92 19.43 -6.74
CA GLY A 25 2.88 18.03 -6.33
C GLY A 25 3.68 17.14 -7.27
N ALA A 26 4.17 16.04 -6.73
CA ALA A 26 4.93 15.04 -7.46
C ALA A 26 4.47 13.63 -7.07
N SER A 27 5.08 12.60 -7.67
CA SER A 27 4.81 11.19 -7.38
C SER A 27 3.41 10.73 -7.88
N TYR A 28 2.72 9.89 -7.11
CA TYR A 28 1.54 9.14 -7.57
C TYR A 28 0.37 10.03 -8.03
N ASN A 29 -0.02 11.04 -7.25
CA ASN A 29 -1.16 11.90 -7.59
C ASN A 29 -0.93 12.71 -8.87
N LEU A 30 0.31 13.15 -9.11
CA LEU A 30 0.70 13.80 -10.36
C LEU A 30 0.59 12.84 -11.55
N ARG A 31 1.11 11.61 -11.41
CA ARG A 31 1.00 10.58 -12.46
C ARG A 31 -0.45 10.21 -12.74
N LEU A 32 -1.28 10.10 -11.69
CA LEU A 32 -2.70 9.84 -11.82
C LEU A 32 -3.40 10.96 -12.60
N PHE A 33 -3.05 12.21 -12.32
CA PHE A 33 -3.56 13.35 -13.09
C PHE A 33 -3.14 13.29 -14.57
N PHE A 34 -1.90 12.90 -14.89
CA PHE A 34 -1.50 12.68 -16.28
C PHE A 34 -2.31 11.56 -16.96
N GLU A 35 -2.63 10.47 -16.27
CA GLU A 35 -3.52 9.45 -16.81
C GLU A 35 -4.94 9.98 -17.04
N MET A 36 -5.45 10.85 -16.16
CA MET A 36 -6.73 11.55 -16.41
C MET A 36 -6.69 12.33 -17.73
N LEU A 37 -5.63 13.11 -17.97
CA LEU A 37 -5.48 13.89 -19.20
C LEU A 37 -5.44 12.99 -20.43
N LYS A 38 -4.71 11.86 -20.37
CA LYS A 38 -4.65 10.87 -21.46
C LYS A 38 -6.05 10.30 -21.78
N ILE A 39 -6.82 9.93 -20.75
CA ILE A 39 -8.19 9.40 -20.91
C ILE A 39 -9.14 10.43 -21.51
N LEU A 40 -9.01 11.69 -21.10
CA LEU A 40 -9.82 12.80 -21.60
C LEU A 40 -9.40 13.30 -22.99
N GLY A 41 -8.33 12.76 -23.58
CA GLY A 41 -7.78 13.22 -24.86
C GLY A 41 -7.16 14.61 -24.78
N CYS A 42 -6.78 15.07 -23.58
CA CYS A 42 -6.10 16.33 -23.36
C CYS A 42 -4.58 16.15 -23.50
N ALA A 43 -3.94 17.01 -24.30
CA ALA A 43 -2.49 17.04 -24.39
C ALA A 43 -1.86 17.51 -23.05
N SER A 44 -0.66 17.03 -22.72
CA SER A 44 0.03 17.45 -21.49
C SER A 44 0.61 18.86 -21.57
N ASP A 45 0.58 19.50 -22.75
CA ASP A 45 1.11 20.85 -23.00
C ASP A 45 0.32 21.97 -22.28
N TYR A 46 -0.86 21.67 -21.74
CA TYR A 46 -1.53 22.54 -20.78
C TYR A 46 -0.66 22.79 -19.54
N ILE A 47 0.19 21.84 -19.16
CA ILE A 47 1.08 21.93 -18.00
C ILE A 47 2.46 22.37 -18.47
N THR A 48 2.97 23.45 -17.89
CA THR A 48 4.28 24.01 -18.27
C THR A 48 5.36 23.79 -17.23
N GLU A 49 4.97 23.57 -15.97
CA GLU A 49 5.90 23.46 -14.86
C GLU A 49 5.29 22.64 -13.72
N ILE A 50 6.11 21.79 -13.11
CA ILE A 50 5.77 21.04 -11.90
C ILE A 50 6.54 21.65 -10.74
N LEU A 51 5.83 22.02 -9.69
CA LEU A 51 6.34 22.66 -8.49
C LEU A 51 6.40 21.66 -7.34
N VAL A 52 7.54 21.62 -6.65
CA VAL A 52 7.78 20.77 -5.48
C VAL A 52 8.35 21.57 -4.32
N THR A 53 8.18 21.08 -3.09
CA THR A 53 8.76 21.72 -1.89
C THR A 53 10.29 21.69 -1.93
N ASP A 54 10.86 20.60 -2.43
CA ASP A 54 12.29 20.38 -2.58
C ASP A 54 12.55 19.31 -3.66
N MET A 55 13.80 19.20 -4.12
CA MET A 55 14.18 18.23 -5.15
C MET A 55 14.52 16.85 -4.61
N ALA A 56 14.51 16.62 -3.28
CA ALA A 56 14.91 15.34 -2.72
C ALA A 56 13.90 14.26 -3.14
N GLY A 57 14.38 13.27 -3.89
CA GLY A 57 13.54 12.19 -4.42
C GLY A 57 12.67 12.56 -5.62
N ASN A 58 12.75 13.79 -6.13
CA ASN A 58 12.03 14.23 -7.32
C ASN A 58 12.95 14.20 -8.56
N PRO A 59 12.46 13.77 -9.74
CA PRO A 59 13.23 13.83 -10.97
C PRO A 59 13.34 15.28 -11.49
N GLU A 60 14.27 15.54 -12.40
CA GLU A 60 14.40 16.84 -13.07
C GLU A 60 13.21 17.15 -14.00
N ALA A 61 12.55 16.11 -14.53
CA ALA A 61 11.37 16.24 -15.37
C ALA A 61 10.43 15.04 -15.21
N VAL A 62 9.13 15.24 -15.47
CA VAL A 62 8.10 14.20 -15.55
C VAL A 62 7.33 14.36 -16.86
N GLU A 63 7.24 13.33 -17.68
CA GLU A 63 6.58 13.39 -19.01
C GLU A 63 7.10 14.55 -19.88
N GLY A 64 8.40 14.88 -19.74
CA GLY A 64 9.05 16.00 -20.44
C GLY A 64 8.82 17.39 -19.82
N ILE A 65 8.04 17.49 -18.75
CA ILE A 65 7.73 18.75 -18.07
C ILE A 65 8.74 18.99 -16.95
N PRO A 66 9.38 20.18 -16.86
CA PRO A 66 10.39 20.46 -15.86
C PRO A 66 9.81 20.49 -14.45
N VAL A 67 10.58 19.96 -13.50
CA VAL A 67 10.27 19.98 -12.07
C VAL A 67 11.18 21.01 -11.38
N HIS A 68 10.59 21.99 -10.71
CA HIS A 68 11.31 23.02 -9.99
C HIS A 68 10.84 23.17 -8.55
N VAL A 69 11.76 23.61 -7.69
CA VAL A 69 11.40 24.01 -6.33
C VAL A 69 10.51 25.24 -6.38
N TYR A 70 9.39 25.16 -5.67
CA TYR A 70 8.49 26.28 -5.49
C TYR A 70 9.23 27.47 -4.88
N ARG A 71 9.20 28.59 -5.59
CA ARG A 71 9.69 29.88 -5.12
C ARG A 71 8.66 30.94 -5.47
N LYS A 72 8.21 31.69 -4.46
CA LYS A 72 7.19 32.72 -4.63
C LYS A 72 7.58 33.74 -5.70
N GLU A 73 8.86 34.07 -5.77
CA GLU A 73 9.41 35.09 -6.69
C GLU A 73 9.29 34.68 -8.16
N ASN A 74 9.13 33.37 -8.44
CA ASN A 74 9.03 32.83 -9.79
C ASN A 74 7.57 32.77 -10.30
N LEU A 75 6.61 33.20 -9.49
CA LEU A 75 5.18 33.12 -9.79
C LEU A 75 4.54 34.51 -9.81
N LYS A 76 3.55 34.70 -10.67
CA LYS A 76 2.82 35.96 -10.80
C LYS A 76 1.64 35.99 -9.84
N GLN A 77 1.34 37.15 -9.27
CA GLN A 77 0.17 37.31 -8.40
C GLN A 77 -1.12 36.94 -9.16
N GLY A 78 -2.00 36.16 -8.53
CA GLY A 78 -3.22 35.64 -9.16
C GLY A 78 -3.02 34.49 -10.15
N GLU A 79 -1.78 34.02 -10.36
CA GLU A 79 -1.51 32.83 -11.16
C GLU A 79 -2.18 31.61 -10.52
N LYS A 80 -2.76 30.75 -11.36
CA LYS A 80 -3.46 29.54 -10.91
C LYS A 80 -2.46 28.39 -10.74
N VAL A 81 -2.53 27.73 -9.59
CA VAL A 81 -1.71 26.56 -9.27
C VAL A 81 -2.63 25.38 -8.97
N LEU A 82 -2.51 24.31 -9.76
CA LEU A 82 -3.30 23.10 -9.63
C LEU A 82 -2.59 22.10 -8.70
N LEU A 83 -3.26 21.64 -7.66
CA LEU A 83 -2.70 20.71 -6.67
C LEU A 83 -2.88 19.25 -7.10
N THR A 84 -1.77 18.50 -7.14
CA THR A 84 -1.73 17.04 -7.30
C THR A 84 -1.14 16.38 -6.05
N LEU A 85 -1.77 16.65 -4.91
CA LEU A 85 -1.35 16.18 -3.59
C LEU A 85 -2.35 15.17 -3.01
N ALA A 86 -1.90 14.40 -2.02
CA ALA A 86 -2.82 13.63 -1.18
C ALA A 86 -3.64 14.57 -0.29
N LEU A 87 -4.87 14.16 0.04
CA LEU A 87 -5.87 14.97 0.73
C LEU A 87 -5.35 15.65 2.00
N ASP A 88 -4.56 14.91 2.80
CA ASP A 88 -3.98 15.39 4.06
C ASP A 88 -3.09 16.63 3.91
N TYR A 89 -2.49 16.83 2.72
CA TYR A 89 -1.59 17.95 2.46
C TYR A 89 -2.27 19.14 1.78
N ILE A 90 -3.45 18.94 1.17
CA ILE A 90 -4.13 19.97 0.37
C ILE A 90 -4.38 21.24 1.20
N SER A 91 -4.89 21.10 2.42
CA SER A 91 -5.23 22.25 3.27
C SER A 91 -4.00 23.10 3.62
N ASN A 92 -2.90 22.47 4.03
CA ASN A 92 -1.69 23.18 4.46
C ASN A 92 -0.99 23.86 3.29
N VAL A 93 -0.82 23.16 2.17
CA VAL A 93 -0.18 23.72 0.97
C VAL A 93 -1.03 24.82 0.37
N SER A 94 -2.35 24.63 0.29
CA SER A 94 -3.26 25.66 -0.21
C SER A 94 -3.17 26.95 0.60
N LYS A 95 -3.25 26.89 1.94
CA LYS A 95 -3.12 28.08 2.80
C LYS A 95 -1.83 28.85 2.53
N LYS A 96 -0.72 28.14 2.32
CA LYS A 96 0.57 28.75 2.01
C LYS A 96 0.55 29.47 0.66
N LEU A 97 0.08 28.80 -0.39
CA LEU A 97 0.01 29.37 -1.74
C LEU A 97 -0.96 30.56 -1.82
N GLU A 98 -2.12 30.46 -1.18
CA GLU A 98 -3.08 31.57 -1.08
C GLU A 98 -2.49 32.77 -0.33
N GLY A 99 -1.79 32.51 0.79
CA GLY A 99 -1.08 33.55 1.55
C GLY A 99 0.06 34.22 0.76
N ASP A 100 0.62 33.52 -0.22
CA ASP A 100 1.61 34.08 -1.14
C ASP A 100 0.97 34.81 -2.35
N GLY A 101 -0.37 34.79 -2.48
CA GLY A 101 -1.14 35.54 -3.46
C GLY A 101 -1.57 34.76 -4.71
N PHE A 102 -1.54 33.42 -4.66
CA PHE A 102 -1.90 32.54 -5.77
C PHE A 102 -3.33 32.00 -5.66
N SER A 103 -3.92 31.70 -6.81
CA SER A 103 -5.22 31.04 -6.90
C SER A 103 -5.03 29.53 -6.90
N VAL A 104 -5.52 28.85 -5.87
CA VAL A 104 -5.31 27.41 -5.70
C VAL A 104 -6.51 26.64 -6.25
N VAL A 105 -6.22 25.65 -7.08
CA VAL A 105 -7.20 24.73 -7.66
C VAL A 105 -6.87 23.30 -7.21
N SER A 106 -7.87 22.54 -6.80
CA SER A 106 -7.72 21.11 -6.51
C SER A 106 -8.72 20.28 -7.30
N ILE A 107 -8.40 19.00 -7.48
CA ILE A 107 -9.30 18.02 -8.09
C ILE A 107 -9.84 17.13 -6.99
N ALA A 108 -11.16 16.97 -6.94
CA ALA A 108 -11.80 16.10 -5.98
C ALA A 108 -11.37 14.63 -6.17
N GLU A 109 -11.15 13.93 -5.06
CA GLU A 109 -10.66 12.54 -5.10
C GLU A 109 -11.65 11.62 -5.84
N ARG A 110 -12.95 11.84 -5.68
CA ARG A 110 -14.00 11.09 -6.39
C ARG A 110 -13.84 11.20 -7.91
N LEU A 111 -13.53 12.40 -8.42
CA LEU A 111 -13.41 12.65 -9.85
C LEU A 111 -12.17 11.94 -10.43
N LYS A 112 -11.06 11.89 -9.68
CA LYS A 112 -9.86 11.13 -10.09
C LYS A 112 -10.19 9.65 -10.32
N HIS A 113 -10.92 9.04 -9.40
CA HIS A 113 -11.33 7.62 -9.48
C HIS A 113 -12.49 7.37 -10.46
N GLU A 114 -13.29 8.39 -10.76
CA GLU A 114 -14.32 8.31 -11.80
C GLU A 114 -13.70 8.33 -13.21
N ILE A 115 -12.60 9.07 -13.41
CA ILE A 115 -11.91 9.14 -14.70
C ILE A 115 -10.93 7.98 -14.86
N VAL A 116 -10.05 7.78 -13.87
CA VAL A 116 -9.09 6.67 -13.83
C VAL A 116 -9.67 5.57 -12.95
N ASP A 117 -10.64 4.86 -13.52
CA ASP A 117 -11.39 3.82 -12.82
C ASP A 117 -10.61 2.49 -12.70
N TYR A 118 -11.22 1.54 -12.00
CA TYR A 118 -10.64 0.23 -11.79
C TYR A 118 -10.37 -0.51 -13.10
N ASP A 119 -11.31 -0.48 -14.06
CA ASP A 119 -11.21 -1.23 -15.31
C ASP A 119 -10.08 -0.69 -16.18
N TYR A 120 -9.90 0.63 -16.22
CA TYR A 120 -8.76 1.25 -16.90
C TYR A 120 -7.44 0.76 -16.30
N ILE A 121 -7.29 0.85 -14.97
CA ILE A 121 -6.06 0.46 -14.29
C ILE A 121 -5.79 -1.04 -14.47
N TYR A 122 -6.81 -1.88 -14.29
CA TYR A 122 -6.72 -3.33 -14.46
C TYR A 122 -6.25 -3.68 -15.86
N ASN A 123 -6.90 -3.12 -16.90
CA ASN A 123 -6.56 -3.41 -18.29
C ASN A 123 -5.16 -2.88 -18.65
N ASP A 124 -4.76 -1.75 -18.09
CA ASP A 124 -3.42 -1.20 -18.31
C ASP A 124 -2.34 -2.07 -17.68
N ILE A 125 -2.52 -2.49 -16.42
CA ILE A 125 -1.60 -3.44 -15.76
C ILE A 125 -1.58 -4.78 -16.52
N TYR A 126 -2.74 -5.29 -16.93
CA TYR A 126 -2.81 -6.52 -17.73
C TYR A 126 -1.98 -6.41 -19.00
N ARG A 127 -2.11 -5.31 -19.78
CA ARG A 127 -1.26 -5.06 -20.95
C ARG A 127 0.22 -4.99 -20.58
N MET A 128 0.57 -4.31 -19.49
CA MET A 128 1.96 -4.19 -19.01
C MET A 128 2.59 -5.55 -18.67
N ILE A 129 1.81 -6.51 -18.18
CA ILE A 129 2.29 -7.84 -17.81
C ILE A 129 1.84 -8.95 -18.76
N GLN A 130 1.22 -8.62 -19.90
CA GLN A 130 0.53 -9.59 -20.75
C GLN A 130 1.45 -10.72 -21.21
N GLY A 131 2.68 -10.39 -21.63
CA GLY A 131 3.66 -11.39 -22.07
C GLY A 131 4.00 -12.42 -20.99
N PHE A 132 4.02 -12.01 -19.71
CA PHE A 132 4.17 -12.93 -18.59
C PHE A 132 2.88 -13.69 -18.31
N ALA A 133 1.76 -12.96 -18.20
CA ALA A 133 0.48 -13.54 -17.86
C ALA A 133 0.10 -14.64 -18.85
N ASP A 134 0.26 -14.40 -20.16
CA ASP A 134 -0.08 -15.38 -21.20
C ASP A 134 0.87 -16.59 -21.23
N ALA A 135 2.12 -16.43 -20.76
CA ALA A 135 3.15 -17.47 -20.78
C ALA A 135 3.24 -18.29 -19.47
N PHE A 136 2.63 -17.84 -18.38
CA PHE A 136 2.66 -18.52 -17.09
C PHE A 136 1.79 -19.81 -17.11
N PRO A 137 2.24 -20.92 -16.50
CA PRO A 137 3.44 -21.07 -15.65
C PRO A 137 4.72 -21.52 -16.37
N ASN A 138 4.75 -21.54 -17.71
CA ASN A 138 5.85 -22.18 -18.46
C ASN A 138 7.17 -21.37 -18.47
N HIS A 139 7.12 -20.06 -18.17
CA HIS A 139 8.29 -19.16 -18.22
C HIS A 139 8.49 -18.42 -16.89
N VAL A 140 8.69 -19.18 -15.83
CA VAL A 140 9.00 -18.67 -14.48
C VAL A 140 10.50 -18.67 -14.21
N THR A 141 10.97 -17.89 -13.24
CA THR A 141 12.40 -17.79 -12.91
C THR A 141 12.98 -19.03 -12.24
N GLY A 142 12.13 -19.86 -11.64
CA GLY A 142 12.56 -21.00 -10.81
C GLY A 142 13.14 -20.58 -9.46
N LEU A 143 13.10 -19.29 -9.11
CA LEU A 143 13.50 -18.83 -7.78
C LEU A 143 12.47 -19.26 -6.73
N ASN A 144 12.96 -19.46 -5.51
CA ASN A 144 12.13 -19.72 -4.33
C ASN A 144 11.24 -20.97 -4.44
N GLU A 145 11.76 -22.05 -5.05
CA GLU A 145 11.05 -23.33 -5.17
C GLU A 145 10.43 -23.79 -3.83
N PRO A 146 9.21 -24.35 -3.84
CA PRO A 146 8.49 -24.71 -2.63
C PRO A 146 9.21 -25.72 -1.73
N VAL A 147 9.09 -25.52 -0.41
CA VAL A 147 9.66 -26.37 0.64
C VAL A 147 8.55 -26.95 1.50
N TYR A 148 8.36 -28.27 1.41
CA TYR A 148 7.33 -29.02 2.14
C TYR A 148 7.85 -29.59 3.46
N SER A 149 8.19 -28.69 4.41
CA SER A 149 8.79 -29.10 5.69
C SER A 149 7.81 -29.59 6.76
N GLY A 150 6.49 -29.43 6.54
CA GLY A 150 5.45 -29.67 7.55
C GLY A 150 5.41 -28.65 8.69
N LYS A 151 6.34 -27.69 8.71
CA LYS A 151 6.36 -26.60 9.70
C LYS A 151 5.29 -25.56 9.40
N ARG A 152 4.69 -25.00 10.45
CA ARG A 152 3.79 -23.85 10.38
C ARG A 152 4.59 -22.57 10.59
N TYR A 153 4.70 -21.76 9.55
CA TYR A 153 5.40 -20.48 9.63
C TYR A 153 4.42 -19.31 9.79
N ALA A 154 4.81 -18.33 10.60
CA ALA A 154 4.26 -16.99 10.52
C ALA A 154 5.39 -16.03 10.12
N TRP A 155 5.08 -15.12 9.21
CA TRP A 155 6.02 -14.16 8.65
C TRP A 155 5.58 -12.76 9.00
N SER A 156 6.52 -11.94 9.45
CA SER A 156 6.34 -10.50 9.50
C SER A 156 7.58 -9.81 8.96
N CYS A 157 7.48 -8.53 8.63
CA CYS A 157 8.61 -7.78 8.08
C CYS A 157 8.76 -6.43 8.77
N TRP A 158 9.95 -6.17 9.28
CA TRP A 158 10.39 -4.84 9.65
C TRP A 158 11.82 -4.64 9.14
N TRP A 159 11.91 -4.02 7.96
CA TRP A 159 13.13 -4.00 7.16
C TRP A 159 14.35 -3.45 7.91
N GLN A 160 14.15 -2.42 8.73
CA GLN A 160 15.19 -1.73 9.49
C GLN A 160 15.77 -2.55 10.65
N GLY A 161 15.15 -3.68 11.03
CA GLY A 161 15.55 -4.49 12.18
C GLY A 161 14.79 -4.14 13.45
N MET A 162 14.64 -5.13 14.34
CA MET A 162 13.78 -5.00 15.53
C MET A 162 14.36 -4.15 16.65
N GLU A 163 15.68 -3.92 16.67
CA GLU A 163 16.35 -3.08 17.67
C GLU A 163 15.84 -1.63 17.59
N GLU A 164 15.86 -1.07 16.37
CA GLU A 164 15.41 0.29 16.04
C GLU A 164 13.91 0.38 15.69
N ALA A 165 13.16 -0.71 15.87
CA ALA A 165 11.73 -0.70 15.59
C ALA A 165 10.99 0.22 16.59
N PRO A 166 10.01 1.03 16.13
CA PRO A 166 9.14 1.80 17.02
C PRO A 166 8.44 0.90 18.03
N ASP A 167 8.15 1.44 19.22
CA ASP A 167 7.53 0.68 20.31
C ASP A 167 6.20 0.03 19.91
N LEU A 168 5.38 0.70 19.08
CA LEU A 168 4.16 0.11 18.53
C LEU A 168 4.44 -1.18 17.76
N ILE A 169 5.50 -1.21 16.95
CA ILE A 169 5.87 -2.37 16.16
C ILE A 169 6.34 -3.49 17.09
N LYS A 170 7.17 -3.17 18.08
CA LYS A 170 7.63 -4.13 19.09
C LYS A 170 6.44 -4.74 19.86
N ALA A 171 5.50 -3.91 20.29
CA ALA A 171 4.26 -4.34 20.95
C ALA A 171 3.41 -5.25 20.05
N CYS A 172 3.19 -4.89 18.78
CA CYS A 172 2.47 -5.74 17.84
C CYS A 172 3.18 -7.09 17.64
N ILE A 173 4.49 -7.11 17.41
CA ILE A 173 5.26 -8.36 17.26
C ILE A 173 5.22 -9.21 18.54
N ASN A 174 5.31 -8.60 19.73
CA ASN A 174 5.20 -9.34 20.99
C ASN A 174 3.80 -9.91 21.20
N SER A 175 2.75 -9.21 20.78
CA SER A 175 1.39 -9.74 20.76
C SER A 175 1.27 -10.96 19.83
N GLN A 176 1.91 -10.92 18.66
CA GLN A 176 1.96 -12.05 17.73
C GLN A 176 2.70 -13.24 18.36
N LYS A 177 3.88 -13.03 18.96
CA LYS A 177 4.61 -14.09 19.69
C LYS A 177 3.77 -14.73 20.80
N LYS A 178 2.93 -13.94 21.46
CA LYS A 178 2.10 -14.38 22.58
C LYS A 178 0.89 -15.22 22.15
N TYR A 179 0.25 -14.84 21.05
CA TYR A 179 -1.06 -15.39 20.65
C TYR A 179 -1.03 -16.25 19.39
N LEU A 180 0.11 -16.34 18.70
CA LEU A 180 0.27 -17.38 17.69
C LEU A 180 0.24 -18.77 18.33
N PRO A 181 -0.26 -19.78 17.60
CA PRO A 181 -0.22 -21.16 18.06
C PRO A 181 1.20 -21.60 18.41
N LYS A 182 1.33 -22.47 19.42
CA LYS A 182 2.65 -22.85 19.99
C LYS A 182 3.54 -23.58 18.97
N GLU A 183 2.92 -24.27 18.03
CA GLU A 183 3.60 -24.97 16.93
C GLU A 183 4.03 -24.06 15.78
N THR A 184 3.66 -22.77 15.82
CA THR A 184 3.98 -21.81 14.77
C THR A 184 5.34 -21.15 15.03
N GLN A 185 6.22 -21.21 14.03
CA GLN A 185 7.48 -20.48 14.03
C GLN A 185 7.27 -19.07 13.45
N LEU A 186 7.25 -18.04 14.31
CA LEU A 186 7.25 -16.65 13.87
C LEU A 186 8.65 -16.19 13.46
N ILE A 187 8.79 -15.70 12.23
CA ILE A 187 10.03 -15.17 11.68
C ILE A 187 9.81 -13.71 11.27
N ILE A 188 10.68 -12.83 11.78
CA ILE A 188 10.67 -11.42 11.41
C ILE A 188 11.77 -11.17 10.38
N ILE A 189 11.34 -10.81 9.18
CA ILE A 189 12.21 -10.49 8.06
C ILE A 189 12.72 -9.05 8.20
N THR A 190 14.03 -8.91 7.96
CA THR A 190 14.81 -7.68 8.05
C THR A 190 15.76 -7.61 6.86
N ARG A 191 16.39 -6.46 6.65
CA ARG A 191 17.45 -6.30 5.65
C ARG A 191 18.59 -7.31 5.80
N ASP A 192 18.86 -7.73 7.03
CA ASP A 192 20.07 -8.49 7.33
C ASP A 192 19.84 -10.02 7.28
N ASN A 193 18.57 -10.47 7.28
CA ASN A 193 18.24 -11.91 7.28
C ASN A 193 17.37 -12.40 6.11
N TYR A 194 16.82 -11.54 5.26
CA TYR A 194 15.87 -11.99 4.22
C TYR A 194 16.45 -13.05 3.28
N ARG A 195 17.75 -12.94 2.96
CA ARG A 195 18.47 -13.87 2.06
C ARG A 195 18.58 -15.30 2.60
N THR A 196 18.40 -15.48 3.91
CA THR A 196 18.35 -16.82 4.51
C THR A 196 17.07 -17.56 4.11
N TYR A 197 16.01 -16.83 3.73
CA TYR A 197 14.70 -17.38 3.48
C TYR A 197 14.34 -17.37 1.99
N VAL A 198 14.50 -16.23 1.33
CA VAL A 198 14.09 -16.00 -0.07
C VAL A 198 15.18 -15.27 -0.84
N ASP A 199 15.24 -15.52 -2.14
CA ASP A 199 16.16 -14.88 -3.05
C ASP A 199 15.44 -14.08 -4.13
N PHE A 200 16.14 -13.12 -4.72
CA PHE A 200 15.61 -12.17 -5.68
C PHE A 200 16.61 -11.94 -6.82
N PRO A 201 16.13 -11.69 -8.05
CA PRO A 201 17.01 -11.28 -9.13
C PRO A 201 17.78 -10.01 -8.78
N GLN A 202 19.06 -9.93 -9.14
CA GLN A 202 19.92 -8.80 -8.76
C GLN A 202 19.36 -7.45 -9.24
N TRP A 203 18.82 -7.38 -10.46
CA TRP A 203 18.22 -6.15 -10.99
C TRP A 203 17.04 -5.62 -10.16
N LEU A 204 16.31 -6.49 -9.43
CA LEU A 204 15.24 -6.06 -8.54
C LEU A 204 15.84 -5.39 -7.29
N LEU A 205 16.86 -6.01 -6.73
CA LEU A 205 17.57 -5.51 -5.56
C LEU A 205 18.26 -4.18 -5.84
N ASP A 206 18.83 -4.02 -7.03
CA ASP A 206 19.42 -2.76 -7.48
C ASP A 206 18.36 -1.66 -7.55
N LYS A 207 17.15 -1.97 -8.01
CA LYS A 207 16.01 -1.02 -8.03
C LYS A 207 15.50 -0.68 -6.63
N VAL A 208 15.51 -1.63 -5.68
CA VAL A 208 15.20 -1.36 -4.27
C VAL A 208 16.26 -0.44 -3.67
N ALA A 209 17.55 -0.71 -3.89
CA ALA A 209 18.65 0.10 -3.39
C ALA A 209 18.63 1.53 -3.97
N ALA A 210 18.23 1.68 -5.24
CA ALA A 210 18.06 2.97 -5.89
C ALA A 210 16.76 3.70 -5.51
N GLY A 211 15.93 3.15 -4.61
CA GLY A 211 14.66 3.74 -4.19
C GLY A 211 13.55 3.73 -5.26
N LYS A 212 13.78 3.02 -6.37
CA LYS A 212 12.84 2.88 -7.48
C LYS A 212 11.69 1.91 -7.15
N VAL A 213 11.98 0.90 -6.34
CA VAL A 213 10.98 0.05 -5.66
C VAL A 213 10.93 0.45 -4.20
N THR A 214 9.76 0.90 -3.74
CA THR A 214 9.59 1.30 -2.33
C THR A 214 9.73 0.09 -1.40
N LEU A 215 10.16 0.33 -0.15
CA LEU A 215 10.20 -0.74 0.85
C LEU A 215 8.83 -1.37 1.13
N THR A 216 7.75 -0.59 1.01
CA THR A 216 6.37 -1.11 1.09
C THR A 216 6.13 -2.14 0.00
N THR A 217 6.40 -1.79 -1.26
CA THR A 217 6.21 -2.74 -2.37
C THR A 217 7.18 -3.91 -2.30
N PHE A 218 8.43 -3.68 -1.89
CA PHE A 218 9.37 -4.77 -1.70
C PHE A 218 8.92 -5.75 -0.61
N SER A 219 8.24 -5.26 0.44
CA SER A 219 7.60 -6.13 1.43
C SER A 219 6.50 -7.01 0.81
N ASP A 220 5.77 -6.52 -0.20
CA ASP A 220 4.80 -7.31 -0.95
C ASP A 220 5.48 -8.42 -1.77
N VAL A 221 6.65 -8.12 -2.37
CA VAL A 221 7.46 -9.12 -3.09
C VAL A 221 8.01 -10.18 -2.13
N ILE A 222 8.53 -9.77 -0.98
CA ILE A 222 9.01 -10.68 0.08
C ILE A 222 7.87 -11.59 0.55
N ARG A 223 6.70 -11.01 0.85
CA ARG A 223 5.49 -11.74 1.24
C ARG A 223 5.10 -12.79 0.20
N ALA A 224 5.00 -12.42 -1.07
CA ALA A 224 4.67 -13.35 -2.14
C ALA A 224 5.69 -14.49 -2.23
N SER A 225 6.98 -14.17 -2.12
CA SER A 225 8.07 -15.15 -2.21
C SER A 225 8.08 -16.13 -1.03
N LEU A 226 7.84 -15.65 0.19
CA LEU A 226 7.77 -16.49 1.39
C LEU A 226 6.55 -17.41 1.37
N LEU A 227 5.39 -16.87 1.00
CA LEU A 227 4.16 -17.65 0.93
C LEU A 227 4.21 -18.69 -0.22
N TYR A 228 4.84 -18.36 -1.34
CA TYR A 228 5.09 -19.35 -2.38
C TYR A 228 6.02 -20.46 -1.89
N LYS A 229 7.17 -20.09 -1.31
CA LYS A 229 8.21 -21.03 -0.91
C LYS A 229 7.82 -21.90 0.27
N TYR A 230 7.35 -21.29 1.35
CA TYR A 230 7.14 -21.99 2.62
C TYR A 230 5.67 -22.07 3.02
N GLY A 231 4.78 -21.36 2.33
CA GLY A 231 3.43 -21.15 2.81
C GLY A 231 3.45 -20.41 4.15
N GLY A 232 2.55 -20.80 5.03
CA GLY A 232 2.37 -20.15 6.32
C GLY A 232 1.45 -18.95 6.22
N ILE A 233 1.48 -18.09 7.23
CA ILE A 233 0.71 -16.84 7.23
C ILE A 233 1.66 -15.65 7.24
N TRP A 234 1.29 -14.60 6.54
CA TRP A 234 1.88 -13.29 6.68
C TRP A 234 1.05 -12.45 7.65
N LEU A 235 1.73 -11.72 8.51
CA LEU A 235 1.19 -10.72 9.41
C LEU A 235 2.01 -9.44 9.24
N ASP A 236 1.41 -8.35 8.81
CA ASP A 236 2.09 -7.05 8.85
C ASP A 236 2.62 -6.78 10.27
N SER A 237 3.76 -6.12 10.38
CA SER A 237 4.39 -5.84 11.68
C SER A 237 3.57 -4.94 12.60
N THR A 238 2.51 -4.33 12.05
CA THR A 238 1.51 -3.51 12.74
C THR A 238 0.24 -4.27 13.12
N ILE A 239 0.15 -5.57 12.83
CA ILE A 239 -0.98 -6.40 13.28
C ILE A 239 -0.82 -6.67 14.78
N LEU A 240 -1.76 -6.17 15.56
CA LEU A 240 -1.94 -6.51 16.97
C LEU A 240 -2.89 -7.71 17.07
N ILE A 241 -2.46 -8.76 17.75
CA ILE A 241 -3.31 -9.92 18.06
C ILE A 241 -3.67 -9.86 19.54
N THR A 242 -4.96 -9.98 19.88
CA THR A 242 -5.43 -9.85 21.26
C THR A 242 -5.90 -11.15 21.89
N GLU A 243 -6.09 -12.19 21.08
CA GLU A 243 -6.53 -13.53 21.50
C GLU A 243 -5.85 -14.61 20.64
N PRO A 244 -5.76 -15.88 21.10
CA PRO A 244 -5.12 -16.94 20.34
C PRO A 244 -5.65 -17.08 18.92
N LEU A 245 -4.74 -17.09 17.93
CA LEU A 245 -5.10 -17.25 16.52
C LEU A 245 -5.57 -18.68 16.24
N LEU A 246 -6.61 -18.84 15.41
CA LEU A 246 -7.09 -20.16 15.00
C LEU A 246 -6.07 -20.88 14.10
N LEU A 247 -5.95 -22.20 14.26
CA LEU A 247 -4.98 -23.01 13.53
C LEU A 247 -5.31 -23.24 12.06
N ASP A 248 -6.58 -23.13 11.70
CA ASP A 248 -7.09 -23.50 10.37
C ASP A 248 -6.53 -22.62 9.25
N PHE A 249 -5.99 -21.43 9.57
CA PHE A 249 -5.43 -20.50 8.57
C PHE A 249 -4.26 -21.09 7.75
N TRP A 250 -3.52 -22.05 8.31
CA TRP A 250 -2.42 -22.74 7.62
C TRP A 250 -2.88 -23.85 6.68
N ASP A 251 -4.11 -24.34 6.86
CA ASP A 251 -4.59 -25.56 6.20
C ASP A 251 -5.35 -25.24 4.89
N TYR A 252 -5.65 -23.97 4.64
CA TYR A 252 -6.12 -23.50 3.34
C TYR A 252 -5.04 -23.63 2.26
N ASP A 253 -5.47 -23.89 1.03
CA ASP A 253 -4.56 -23.79 -0.11
C ASP A 253 -4.07 -22.35 -0.24
N VAL A 254 -5.00 -21.40 -0.38
CA VAL A 254 -4.76 -19.95 -0.31
C VAL A 254 -5.67 -19.34 0.74
N PHE A 255 -5.19 -18.36 1.48
CA PHE A 255 -5.90 -17.70 2.57
C PHE A 255 -5.80 -16.18 2.46
N THR A 256 -6.96 -15.55 2.65
CA THR A 256 -7.18 -14.13 2.91
C THR A 256 -8.57 -13.98 3.53
N ILE A 257 -8.82 -12.91 4.27
CA ILE A 257 -10.18 -12.53 4.68
C ILE A 257 -10.94 -12.03 3.43
N ARG A 258 -11.98 -12.75 3.01
CA ARG A 258 -12.75 -12.47 1.78
C ARG A 258 -13.58 -11.20 1.86
N GLU A 259 -14.00 -10.80 3.06
CA GLU A 259 -14.76 -9.58 3.29
C GLU A 259 -14.01 -8.32 2.83
N PHE A 260 -12.67 -8.38 2.76
CA PHE A 260 -11.82 -7.31 2.22
C PHE A 260 -11.46 -7.49 0.75
N HIS A 261 -11.98 -8.52 0.07
CA HIS A 261 -11.47 -9.05 -1.20
C HIS A 261 -10.03 -9.59 -1.07
N TYR A 262 -9.08 -8.78 -0.60
CA TYR A 262 -7.79 -9.25 -0.09
C TYR A 262 -7.39 -8.50 1.19
N CYS A 263 -7.18 -9.23 2.28
CA CYS A 263 -6.54 -8.72 3.48
C CYS A 263 -5.02 -8.86 3.32
N LEU A 264 -4.39 -7.97 2.55
CA LEU A 264 -2.94 -8.00 2.33
C LEU A 264 -2.09 -8.05 3.62
N PRO A 265 -2.50 -7.37 4.72
CA PRO A 265 -1.79 -7.47 6.00
C PRO A 265 -1.91 -8.81 6.70
N PHE A 266 -2.85 -9.67 6.29
CA PHE A 266 -3.10 -10.98 6.87
C PHE A 266 -3.61 -11.99 5.81
N MET A 267 -2.66 -12.73 5.24
CA MET A 267 -2.90 -13.69 4.15
C MET A 267 -1.90 -14.85 4.23
N GLY A 268 -2.19 -16.00 3.62
CA GLY A 268 -1.35 -17.19 3.83
C GLY A 268 -1.84 -18.45 3.15
N GLY A 269 -1.39 -19.61 3.59
CA GLY A 269 -1.84 -20.90 3.07
C GLY A 269 -0.68 -21.87 2.88
N LYS A 270 -0.93 -22.93 2.11
CA LYS A 270 0.08 -23.97 1.86
C LYS A 270 1.19 -23.49 0.92
N PRO A 271 2.42 -24.01 1.04
CA PRO A 271 3.48 -23.75 0.05
C PRO A 271 3.11 -24.25 -1.34
N GLY A 272 3.70 -23.62 -2.36
CA GLY A 272 3.62 -24.06 -3.75
C GLY A 272 2.33 -23.69 -4.48
N GLN A 273 1.49 -22.80 -3.95
CA GLN A 273 0.31 -22.36 -4.67
C GLN A 273 0.67 -21.44 -5.84
N MET A 274 0.07 -21.74 -7.01
CA MET A 274 0.17 -20.89 -8.20
C MET A 274 -0.28 -19.45 -7.95
N PHE A 275 -1.18 -19.22 -6.99
CA PHE A 275 -1.59 -17.87 -6.57
C PHE A 275 -0.40 -17.02 -6.08
N TYR A 276 0.43 -17.57 -5.19
CA TYR A 276 1.63 -16.88 -4.68
C TYR A 276 2.77 -16.88 -5.68
N GLN A 277 2.91 -17.95 -6.48
CA GLN A 277 3.89 -18.00 -7.57
C GLN A 277 3.63 -16.90 -8.60
N PHE A 278 2.38 -16.77 -9.06
CA PHE A 278 1.99 -15.74 -10.02
C PHE A 278 2.25 -14.35 -9.46
N LEU A 279 1.92 -14.11 -8.19
CA LEU A 279 2.17 -12.81 -7.56
C LEU A 279 3.66 -12.48 -7.51
N MET A 280 4.51 -13.44 -7.07
CA MET A 280 5.96 -13.27 -7.01
C MET A 280 6.56 -13.02 -8.40
N GLU A 281 6.27 -13.90 -9.36
CA GLU A 281 6.80 -13.82 -10.73
C GLU A 281 6.24 -12.61 -11.48
N GLY A 282 5.00 -12.21 -11.21
CA GLY A 282 4.39 -11.00 -11.76
C GLY A 282 5.07 -9.73 -11.29
N PHE A 283 5.44 -9.65 -10.01
CA PHE A 283 6.31 -8.58 -9.52
C PHE A 283 7.68 -8.60 -10.19
N PHE A 284 8.28 -9.78 -10.34
CA PHE A 284 9.57 -9.88 -11.00
C PHE A 284 9.50 -9.40 -12.45
N TYR A 285 8.53 -9.89 -13.22
CA TYR A 285 8.33 -9.45 -14.58
C TYR A 285 8.08 -7.93 -14.66
N TYR A 286 7.20 -7.40 -13.80
CA TYR A 286 6.90 -5.97 -13.78
C TYR A 286 8.17 -5.14 -13.56
N TYR A 287 8.92 -5.41 -12.50
CA TYR A 287 10.12 -4.64 -12.18
C TYR A 287 11.32 -4.98 -13.05
N ARG A 288 11.28 -6.04 -13.86
CA ARG A 288 12.28 -6.22 -14.91
C ARG A 288 12.09 -5.23 -16.05
N ASN A 289 10.84 -4.90 -16.38
CA ASN A 289 10.48 -4.07 -17.53
C ASN A 289 10.17 -2.60 -17.17
N TYR A 290 9.84 -2.31 -15.91
CA TYR A 290 9.44 -0.98 -15.46
C TYR A 290 10.30 -0.50 -14.30
N GLU A 291 10.56 0.80 -14.28
CA GLU A 291 11.39 1.44 -13.27
C GLU A 291 10.62 1.75 -11.99
N TYR A 292 9.31 1.99 -12.06
CA TYR A 292 8.51 2.43 -10.92
C TYR A 292 7.13 1.77 -10.94
N THR A 293 6.48 1.70 -9.78
CA THR A 293 5.07 1.30 -9.68
C THR A 293 4.18 2.39 -10.28
N LYS A 294 3.49 2.07 -11.40
CA LYS A 294 2.60 3.02 -12.07
C LYS A 294 1.34 3.33 -11.24
N TYR A 295 0.72 2.29 -10.68
CA TYR A 295 -0.54 2.40 -9.93
C TYR A 295 -0.40 1.91 -8.50
N TYR A 296 -1.06 2.60 -7.57
CA TYR A 296 -1.15 2.17 -6.18
C TYR A 296 -1.85 0.81 -6.08
N LEU A 297 -1.48 0.00 -5.08
CA LEU A 297 -1.97 -1.38 -4.91
C LEU A 297 -1.77 -2.29 -6.13
N LEU A 298 -0.66 -2.16 -6.87
CA LEU A 298 -0.27 -3.12 -7.93
C LEU A 298 -0.49 -4.59 -7.53
N VAL A 299 -0.20 -4.94 -6.27
CA VAL A 299 -0.45 -6.26 -5.67
C VAL A 299 -1.88 -6.77 -5.89
N THR A 300 -2.93 -5.96 -5.71
CA THR A 300 -4.33 -6.41 -5.84
C THR A 300 -4.66 -6.71 -7.30
N TYR A 301 -4.21 -5.86 -8.22
CA TYR A 301 -4.40 -6.08 -9.65
C TYR A 301 -3.67 -7.34 -10.15
N LEU A 302 -2.47 -7.61 -9.65
CA LEU A 302 -1.77 -8.87 -9.97
C LEU A 302 -2.56 -10.09 -9.47
N LEU A 303 -3.14 -10.03 -8.27
CA LEU A 303 -3.98 -11.09 -7.73
C LEU A 303 -5.28 -11.29 -8.53
N ASP A 304 -5.93 -10.19 -8.93
CA ASP A 304 -7.14 -10.23 -9.75
C ASP A 304 -6.86 -10.78 -11.15
N ILE A 305 -5.74 -10.39 -11.77
CA ILE A 305 -5.30 -10.98 -13.05
C ILE A 305 -5.08 -12.49 -12.89
N ALA A 306 -4.40 -12.92 -11.81
CA ALA A 306 -4.16 -14.34 -11.56
C ALA A 306 -5.47 -15.13 -11.46
N ARG A 307 -6.42 -14.62 -10.68
CA ARG A 307 -7.72 -15.28 -10.50
C ARG A 307 -8.56 -15.29 -11.77
N ASN A 308 -8.63 -14.17 -12.47
CA ASN A 308 -9.43 -14.06 -13.70
C ASN A 308 -8.87 -14.94 -14.83
N LYS A 309 -7.54 -15.15 -14.87
CA LYS A 309 -6.90 -15.90 -15.94
C LYS A 309 -6.84 -17.41 -15.67
N TYR A 310 -6.73 -17.83 -14.41
CA TYR A 310 -6.52 -19.23 -14.05
C TYR A 310 -7.68 -19.78 -13.21
N PRO A 311 -8.56 -20.61 -13.79
CA PRO A 311 -9.70 -21.19 -13.08
C PRO A 311 -9.33 -21.91 -11.78
N ASP A 312 -8.24 -22.67 -11.77
CA ASP A 312 -7.77 -23.38 -10.57
C ASP A 312 -7.39 -22.43 -9.42
N ILE A 313 -6.88 -21.24 -9.74
CA ILE A 313 -6.58 -20.21 -8.74
C ILE A 313 -7.89 -19.63 -8.19
N GLN A 314 -8.84 -19.31 -9.08
CA GLN A 314 -10.16 -18.80 -8.70
C GLN A 314 -10.93 -19.80 -7.84
N GLU A 315 -10.91 -21.09 -8.19
CA GLU A 315 -11.60 -22.14 -7.43
C GLU A 315 -11.06 -22.23 -6.00
N LYS A 316 -9.74 -22.21 -5.83
CA LYS A 316 -9.10 -22.22 -4.50
C LYS A 316 -9.47 -20.99 -3.67
N TYR A 317 -9.53 -19.82 -4.30
CA TYR A 317 -10.01 -18.61 -3.66
C TYR A 317 -11.49 -18.72 -3.25
N ASP A 318 -12.34 -19.30 -4.10
CA ASP A 318 -13.78 -19.42 -3.82
C ASP A 318 -14.12 -20.41 -2.70
N ARG A 319 -13.21 -21.35 -2.40
CA ARG A 319 -13.31 -22.24 -1.23
C ARG A 319 -13.09 -21.54 0.10
N LEU A 320 -12.54 -20.32 0.11
CA LEU A 320 -12.42 -19.54 1.35
C LEU A 320 -13.81 -19.19 1.90
N PRO A 321 -13.98 -19.18 3.23
CA PRO A 321 -15.27 -18.85 3.82
C PRO A 321 -15.61 -17.37 3.57
N ILE A 322 -16.89 -17.08 3.28
CA ILE A 322 -17.37 -15.69 3.10
C ILE A 322 -17.23 -14.89 4.39
N LYS A 323 -17.39 -15.56 5.54
CA LYS A 323 -17.13 -14.99 6.87
C LYS A 323 -15.96 -15.72 7.51
N SER A 324 -14.93 -14.98 7.90
CA SER A 324 -13.74 -15.56 8.51
C SER A 324 -14.03 -16.11 9.92
N ALA A 325 -13.47 -17.28 10.23
CA ALA A 325 -13.70 -17.93 11.52
C ALA A 325 -13.20 -17.05 12.69
N GLY A 326 -14.05 -16.90 13.71
CA GLY A 326 -13.76 -16.08 14.90
C GLY A 326 -13.84 -14.56 14.65
N ILE A 327 -14.22 -14.10 13.46
CA ILE A 327 -14.43 -12.68 13.16
C ILE A 327 -15.93 -12.44 12.93
N SER A 328 -16.58 -11.83 13.91
CA SER A 328 -18.00 -11.45 13.81
C SER A 328 -18.20 -9.98 13.43
N ASN A 329 -17.18 -9.14 13.60
CA ASN A 329 -17.22 -7.72 13.27
C ASN A 329 -15.95 -7.24 12.56
N ILE A 330 -15.92 -7.42 11.24
CA ILE A 330 -14.76 -7.03 10.42
C ILE A 330 -14.50 -5.51 10.38
N LYS A 331 -15.52 -4.69 10.66
CA LYS A 331 -15.39 -3.22 10.69
C LYS A 331 -14.43 -2.74 11.78
N ASN A 332 -14.18 -3.56 12.78
CA ASN A 332 -13.24 -3.25 13.86
C ASN A 332 -11.77 -3.57 13.51
N PHE A 333 -11.49 -4.15 12.34
CA PHE A 333 -10.13 -4.54 11.95
C PHE A 333 -9.12 -3.38 12.01
N ASP A 334 -9.49 -2.18 11.59
CA ASP A 334 -8.62 -1.00 11.67
C ASP A 334 -9.17 0.10 12.60
N ALA A 335 -10.33 -0.12 13.25
CA ALA A 335 -10.97 0.86 14.12
C ALA A 335 -10.01 1.35 15.21
N LEU A 336 -9.35 0.42 15.91
CA LEU A 336 -8.41 0.74 16.99
C LEU A 336 -7.33 1.73 16.52
N SER A 337 -6.86 1.62 15.26
CA SER A 337 -5.86 2.51 14.67
C SER A 337 -6.25 3.98 14.71
N TYR A 338 -7.53 4.30 14.50
CA TYR A 338 -8.02 5.68 14.47
C TYR A 338 -8.25 6.25 15.88
N HIS A 339 -8.35 5.38 16.89
CA HIS A 339 -8.75 5.75 18.24
C HIS A 339 -7.65 5.53 19.29
N ILE A 340 -6.44 5.11 18.91
CA ILE A 340 -5.33 4.87 19.87
C ILE A 340 -4.95 6.09 20.73
N HIS A 341 -5.28 7.31 20.29
CA HIS A 341 -5.01 8.56 21.00
C HIS A 341 -6.08 8.89 22.06
N GLU A 342 -7.20 8.16 22.09
CA GLU A 342 -8.25 8.38 23.08
C GLU A 342 -7.82 7.88 24.45
N THR A 343 -8.32 8.53 25.51
CA THR A 343 -8.13 8.09 26.90
C THR A 343 -8.59 6.65 27.05
N TYR A 344 -7.74 5.82 27.63
CA TYR A 344 -8.04 4.42 27.88
C TYR A 344 -9.07 4.27 28.99
N THR A 345 -10.19 3.63 28.66
CA THR A 345 -10.97 2.87 29.64
C THR A 345 -11.20 1.46 29.10
N PRO A 346 -11.43 0.46 29.97
CA PRO A 346 -11.74 -0.90 29.53
C PRO A 346 -12.91 -0.96 28.53
N GLU A 347 -13.94 -0.14 28.73
CA GLU A 347 -15.16 -0.10 27.92
C GLU A 347 -14.86 0.47 26.51
N VAL A 348 -14.14 1.60 26.44
CA VAL A 348 -13.75 2.22 25.17
C VAL A 348 -12.83 1.30 24.39
N TYR A 349 -11.84 0.70 25.06
CA TYR A 349 -10.92 -0.23 24.41
C TYR A 349 -11.65 -1.49 23.91
N HIS A 350 -12.56 -2.05 24.71
CA HIS A 350 -13.34 -3.23 24.33
C HIS A 350 -14.24 -2.96 23.12
N LYS A 351 -14.87 -1.78 23.05
CA LYS A 351 -15.70 -1.37 21.91
C LYS A 351 -14.96 -1.49 20.57
N TYR A 352 -13.70 -1.06 20.52
CA TYR A 352 -12.88 -1.13 19.29
C TYR A 352 -12.33 -2.53 19.00
N MET A 353 -12.39 -3.45 19.97
CA MET A 353 -11.98 -4.84 19.77
C MET A 353 -13.16 -5.79 19.55
N GLU A 354 -14.39 -5.34 19.76
CA GLU A 354 -15.57 -6.20 19.77
C GLU A 354 -15.69 -7.00 18.46
N GLY A 355 -15.81 -8.33 18.59
CA GLY A 355 -16.03 -9.23 17.47
C GLY A 355 -14.82 -9.48 16.56
N ILE A 356 -13.61 -9.05 16.95
CA ILE A 356 -12.38 -9.33 16.21
C ILE A 356 -11.14 -9.38 17.12
N TYR A 357 -10.20 -10.26 16.83
CA TYR A 357 -8.98 -10.45 17.64
C TYR A 357 -7.68 -10.13 16.87
N ILE A 358 -7.81 -9.63 15.63
CA ILE A 358 -6.73 -9.22 14.74
C ILE A 358 -6.97 -7.75 14.38
N HIS A 359 -6.07 -6.86 14.78
CA HIS A 359 -6.23 -5.42 14.62
C HIS A 359 -5.07 -4.83 13.82
N LYS A 360 -5.37 -4.20 12.68
CA LYS A 360 -4.40 -3.47 11.87
C LYS A 360 -4.22 -2.06 12.40
N LEU A 361 -3.07 -1.81 13.01
CA LEU A 361 -2.68 -0.48 13.44
C LEU A 361 -1.92 0.29 12.35
N GLN A 362 -1.79 1.60 12.55
CA GLN A 362 -0.97 2.49 11.72
C GLN A 362 0.01 3.24 12.60
N ARG A 363 1.18 3.55 12.02
CA ARG A 363 2.29 4.24 12.72
C ARG A 363 2.33 5.75 12.48
N ARG A 364 1.41 6.28 11.66
CA ARG A 364 1.31 7.70 11.33
C ARG A 364 0.46 8.39 12.40
N PHE A 365 1.15 8.91 13.42
CA PHE A 365 0.52 9.55 14.59
C PHE A 365 0.39 11.07 14.44
N ASP A 366 0.95 11.65 13.39
CA ASP A 366 0.87 13.07 13.04
C ASP A 366 -0.57 13.59 13.05
N ARG A 367 -1.53 12.76 12.65
CA ARG A 367 -2.96 13.05 12.68
C ARG A 367 -3.56 13.24 14.09
N PHE A 368 -2.86 12.83 15.15
CA PHE A 368 -3.35 12.88 16.53
C PHE A 368 -2.82 14.07 17.33
N GLY A 369 -1.81 14.78 16.82
CA GLY A 369 -1.15 15.88 17.53
C GLY A 369 -0.65 15.45 18.91
N GLU A 370 -0.71 16.37 19.88
CA GLU A 370 -0.17 16.16 21.24
C GLU A 370 -0.86 15.03 22.02
N LYS A 371 -2.11 14.67 21.68
CA LYS A 371 -2.89 13.66 22.42
C LYS A 371 -2.25 12.28 22.42
N ILE A 372 -1.43 11.95 21.41
CA ILE A 372 -0.74 10.66 21.37
C ILE A 372 0.30 10.54 22.50
N HIS A 373 0.77 11.66 23.04
CA HIS A 373 1.75 11.72 24.12
C HIS A 373 1.12 11.62 25.52
N ASP A 374 -0.21 11.68 25.64
CA ASP A 374 -0.90 11.50 26.93
C ASP A 374 -0.69 10.06 27.45
N PRO A 375 -0.14 9.88 28.66
CA PRO A 375 0.24 8.55 29.16
C PRO A 375 -0.96 7.62 29.46
N ASP A 376 -2.16 8.19 29.57
CA ASP A 376 -3.39 7.47 29.90
C ASP A 376 -4.21 7.08 28.67
N ASN A 377 -3.64 7.17 27.46
CA ASN A 377 -4.33 6.80 26.23
C ASN A 377 -4.22 5.31 25.87
N ILE A 378 -5.02 4.88 24.90
CA ILE A 378 -5.04 3.49 24.42
C ILE A 378 -3.69 3.05 23.88
N TYR A 379 -2.95 3.93 23.20
CA TYR A 379 -1.60 3.66 22.70
C TYR A 379 -0.66 3.21 23.83
N HIS A 380 -0.56 3.99 24.91
CA HIS A 380 0.28 3.66 26.06
C HIS A 380 -0.21 2.42 26.81
N TYR A 381 -1.53 2.18 26.87
CA TYR A 381 -2.07 0.92 27.38
C TYR A 381 -1.59 -0.29 26.57
N ILE A 382 -1.62 -0.22 25.23
CA ILE A 382 -1.13 -1.28 24.34
C ILE A 382 0.35 -1.53 24.59
N LEU A 383 1.16 -0.46 24.69
CA LEU A 383 2.58 -0.58 25.00
C LEU A 383 2.79 -1.28 26.34
N LYS A 384 2.14 -0.83 27.41
CA LYS A 384 2.27 -1.44 28.75
C LYS A 384 1.87 -2.92 28.78
N LYS A 385 0.96 -3.34 27.91
CA LYS A 385 0.45 -4.73 27.87
C LYS A 385 1.37 -5.67 27.09
N PHE A 386 2.11 -5.16 26.11
CA PHE A 386 2.79 -6.00 25.12
C PHE A 386 4.28 -5.68 24.90
N LEU A 387 4.78 -4.55 25.40
CA LEU A 387 6.20 -4.26 25.48
C LEU A 387 6.74 -4.70 26.84
#